data_AF-A0A969AS94-F1
#
_entry.id   AF-A0A969AS94-F1
#
_cell.length_a   1.000
_cell.length_b   1.000
_cell.length_c   1.000
_cell.angle_alpha   90.00
_cell.angle_beta   90.00
_cell.angle_gamma   90.00
#
_symmetry.space_group_name_H-M   'P 1'
#
loop_
_entity.id
_entity.type
_entity.pdbx_description
1 polymer ?
#
loop_
_entity_poly.entity_id
_entity_poly.type
_entity_poly.pdbx_seq_one_letter_code
_entity_poly.pdbx_strand_id
1 'polypeptide(L)'
;MPWLLDIDPEVWPIFKGWPWGMGIGPLLNIPFPKPIRLKIGKPIIFERTGPAATKDLNYLLRCYDQVHDAMQRDLNELVQAPLH
;
A
#
# COMPACT_ATOMS: atom_id res chain seq x y z
N MET A 1 19.58 -26.54 -9.35
CA MET A 1 19.05 -25.18 -9.54
C MET A 1 18.65 -24.69 -8.16
N PRO A 2 19.27 -23.63 -7.61
CA PRO A 2 18.93 -23.16 -6.27
C PRO A 2 17.53 -22.54 -6.32
N TRP A 3 16.63 -23.06 -5.50
CA TRP A 3 15.33 -22.44 -5.23
C TRP A 3 15.53 -21.22 -4.31
N LEU A 4 14.49 -20.42 -4.10
CA LEU A 4 14.58 -19.22 -3.26
C LEU A 4 15.10 -19.60 -1.86
N LEU A 5 16.25 -19.01 -1.47
CA LEU A 5 16.95 -19.18 -0.18
C LEU A 5 17.80 -20.46 0.01
N ASP A 6 18.22 -21.15 -1.06
CA ASP A 6 19.19 -22.27 -0.98
C ASP A 6 18.70 -23.50 -0.16
N ILE A 7 17.38 -23.67 -0.06
CA ILE A 7 16.75 -24.77 0.68
C ILE A 7 16.57 -25.99 -0.23
N ASP A 8 17.19 -27.10 0.14
CA ASP A 8 17.18 -28.38 -0.59
C ASP A 8 15.85 -29.16 -0.34
N PRO A 9 15.20 -29.78 -1.34
CA PRO A 9 13.89 -30.41 -1.19
C PRO A 9 13.88 -31.67 -0.30
N GLU A 10 15.06 -32.18 0.06
CA GLU A 10 15.22 -33.39 0.88
C GLU A 10 14.84 -33.14 2.36
N VAL A 11 14.82 -31.89 2.84
CA VAL A 11 14.44 -31.54 4.22
C VAL A 11 13.46 -30.37 4.26
N TRP A 12 12.19 -30.67 4.53
CA TRP A 12 11.14 -29.67 4.74
C TRP A 12 11.13 -29.15 6.20
N PRO A 13 11.18 -27.82 6.45
CA PRO A 13 11.22 -27.28 7.81
C PRO A 13 9.83 -27.26 8.45
N ILE A 14 9.68 -28.02 9.54
CA ILE A 14 8.45 -28.10 10.34
C ILE A 14 8.51 -27.04 11.45
N PHE A 15 7.64 -26.03 11.39
CA PHE A 15 7.44 -25.01 12.43
C PHE A 15 6.29 -25.44 13.36
N LYS A 16 6.48 -25.39 14.69
CA LYS A 16 5.43 -25.69 15.67
C LYS A 16 5.07 -24.41 16.42
N GLY A 17 3.94 -23.79 16.08
CA GLY A 17 3.48 -22.53 16.68
C GLY A 17 2.15 -22.68 17.41
N TRP A 18 2.13 -22.54 18.72
CA TRP A 18 0.88 -22.43 19.49
C TRP A 18 0.38 -20.97 19.40
N PRO A 19 -0.89 -20.65 19.04
CA PRO A 19 -2.09 -21.49 18.98
C PRO A 19 -2.41 -22.14 17.61
N TRP A 20 -1.58 -21.95 16.58
CA TRP A 20 -1.89 -22.29 15.18
C TRP A 20 -1.31 -23.62 14.67
N GLY A 21 -0.81 -24.48 15.55
CA GLY A 21 -0.35 -25.82 15.21
C GLY A 21 1.00 -25.89 14.50
N MET A 22 1.27 -27.05 13.90
CA MET A 22 2.53 -27.42 13.26
C MET A 22 2.45 -27.08 11.76
N GLY A 23 3.06 -25.96 11.33
CA GLY A 23 3.09 -25.50 9.94
C GLY A 23 4.40 -25.83 9.26
N ILE A 24 4.38 -26.28 8.01
CA ILE A 24 5.58 -26.57 7.22
C ILE A 24 5.60 -25.60 6.03
N GLY A 25 6.54 -24.64 5.98
CA GLY A 25 6.69 -23.76 4.81
C GLY A 25 7.12 -22.30 5.09
N PRO A 26 7.44 -21.53 4.03
CA PRO A 26 7.98 -20.16 4.10
C PRO A 26 6.98 -19.17 4.71
N LEU A 27 7.52 -18.15 5.38
CA LEU A 27 6.80 -17.21 6.25
C LEU A 27 5.50 -16.68 5.60
N LEU A 28 4.34 -17.17 6.05
CA LEU A 28 3.06 -16.56 5.70
C LEU A 28 3.00 -15.18 6.36
N ASN A 29 2.81 -14.13 5.56
CA ASN A 29 2.46 -12.82 6.06
C ASN A 29 1.03 -12.90 6.65
N ILE A 30 0.93 -13.09 7.97
CA ILE A 30 -0.37 -13.15 8.67
C ILE A 30 -0.81 -11.71 8.96
N PRO A 31 -1.87 -11.21 8.30
CA PRO A 31 -2.34 -9.86 8.55
C PRO A 31 -2.92 -9.76 9.96
N PHE A 32 -2.28 -8.96 10.82
CA PHE A 32 -2.81 -8.67 12.15
C PHE A 32 -4.06 -7.80 12.05
N PRO A 33 -5.11 -8.08 12.85
CA PRO A 33 -6.32 -7.25 12.86
C PRO A 33 -5.98 -5.87 13.41
N LYS A 34 -5.92 -4.88 12.51
CA LYS A 34 -5.81 -3.45 12.84
C LYS A 34 -6.97 -2.69 12.21
N PRO A 35 -7.51 -1.66 12.87
CA PRO A 35 -8.57 -0.84 12.29
C PRO A 35 -8.06 -0.11 11.04
N ILE A 36 -8.79 -0.22 9.93
CA ILE A 36 -8.53 0.51 8.69
C ILE A 36 -9.35 1.80 8.73
N ARG A 37 -8.69 2.95 8.66
CA ARG A 37 -9.35 4.26 8.55
C ARG A 37 -9.42 4.68 7.08
N LEU A 38 -10.57 5.19 6.66
CA LEU A 38 -10.80 5.71 5.31
C LEU A 38 -11.36 7.14 5.41
N LYS A 39 -10.95 8.01 4.49
CA LYS A 39 -11.46 9.38 4.36
C LYS A 39 -11.74 9.66 2.89
N ILE A 40 -12.91 10.25 2.61
CA ILE A 40 -13.26 10.74 1.28
C ILE A 40 -12.84 12.21 1.21
N GLY A 41 -11.86 12.51 0.35
CA GLY A 41 -11.33 13.85 0.16
C GLY A 41 -12.27 14.78 -0.61
N LYS A 42 -11.88 16.06 -0.70
CA LYS A 42 -12.59 17.02 -1.56
C LYS A 42 -12.36 16.71 -3.04
N PRO A 43 -13.31 17.05 -3.94
CA PRO A 43 -13.09 16.90 -5.38
C PRO A 43 -11.88 17.68 -5.86
N ILE A 44 -11.07 17.05 -6.72
CA ILE A 44 -9.93 17.70 -7.38
C ILE A 44 -10.39 18.12 -8.78
N ILE A 45 -10.42 19.42 -9.03
CA ILE A 45 -10.85 20.00 -10.30
C ILE A 45 -9.62 20.53 -11.04
N PHE A 46 -9.49 20.13 -12.31
CA PHE A 46 -8.43 20.59 -13.21
C PHE A 46 -8.96 21.71 -14.12
N GLU A 47 -8.12 22.70 -14.40
CA GLU A 47 -8.48 23.86 -15.23
C GLU A 47 -8.71 23.49 -16.70
N ARG A 48 -7.88 22.59 -17.22
CA ARG A 48 -7.88 22.13 -18.62
C ARG A 48 -7.87 20.61 -18.67
N THR A 49 -8.59 20.05 -19.65
CA THR A 49 -8.66 18.60 -19.88
C THR A 49 -8.46 18.27 -21.36
N GLY A 50 -8.18 17.00 -21.66
CA GLY A 50 -8.03 16.50 -23.03
C GLY A 50 -6.59 16.39 -23.54
N PRO A 51 -6.41 15.93 -24.80
CA PRO A 51 -5.10 15.54 -25.33
C PRO A 51 -4.07 16.67 -25.43
N ALA A 52 -4.51 17.92 -25.52
CA ALA A 52 -3.62 19.08 -25.53
C ALA A 52 -3.02 19.33 -24.13
N ALA A 53 -3.83 19.16 -23.09
CA ALA A 53 -3.41 19.37 -21.70
C ALA A 53 -2.40 18.30 -21.26
N THR A 54 -2.54 17.06 -21.71
CA THR A 54 -1.60 15.97 -21.37
C THR A 54 -0.25 16.07 -22.08
N LYS A 55 -0.15 16.82 -23.18
CA LYS A 55 1.10 17.06 -23.91
C LYS A 55 1.97 18.16 -23.28
N ASP A 56 1.37 19.01 -22.46
CA ASP A 56 2.09 20.03 -21.70
C ASP A 56 2.64 19.40 -20.40
N LEU A 57 3.91 19.01 -20.43
CA LEU A 57 4.57 18.37 -19.29
C LEU A 57 4.50 19.22 -18.01
N ASN A 58 4.67 20.54 -18.14
CA ASN A 58 4.62 21.44 -16.99
C ASN A 58 3.23 21.48 -16.36
N TYR A 59 2.19 21.45 -17.19
CA TYR A 59 0.82 21.35 -16.70
C TYR A 59 0.54 20.00 -16.04
N LEU A 60 1.02 18.90 -16.64
CA LEU A 60 0.86 17.56 -16.08
C LEU A 60 1.52 17.43 -14.70
N LEU A 61 2.72 17.96 -14.53
CA LEU A 61 3.42 17.99 -13.24
C LEU A 61 2.66 18.80 -12.20
N ARG A 62 2.11 19.97 -12.56
CA ARG A 62 1.25 20.74 -11.64
C ARG A 62 0.00 19.98 -11.22
N CYS A 63 -0.65 19.26 -12.15
CA CYS A 63 -1.79 18.41 -11.82
C CYS A 63 -1.40 17.26 -10.89
N TYR A 64 -0.21 16.67 -11.08
CA TYR A 64 0.33 15.65 -10.20
C TYR A 64 0.55 16.20 -8.78
N ASP A 65 1.25 17.33 -8.65
CA ASP A 65 1.53 17.97 -7.37
C ASP A 65 0.22 18.33 -6.65
N GLN A 66 -0.78 18.86 -7.37
CA GLN A 66 -2.10 19.16 -6.84
C GLN A 66 -2.77 17.93 -6.21
N VAL A 67 -2.70 16.77 -6.88
CA VAL A 67 -3.28 15.51 -6.37
C VAL A 67 -2.49 15.00 -5.19
N HIS A 68 -1.16 14.96 -5.31
CA HIS A 68 -0.26 14.50 -4.26
C HIS A 68 -0.48 15.28 -2.96
N ASP A 69 -0.49 16.60 -3.03
CA ASP A 69 -0.63 17.46 -1.86
C ASP A 69 -2.00 17.37 -1.21
N ALA A 70 -3.07 17.21 -2.01
CA ALA A 70 -4.42 16.99 -1.51
C ALA A 70 -4.52 15.67 -0.73
N MET A 71 -4.00 14.58 -1.30
CA MET A 71 -4.00 13.26 -0.68
C MET A 71 -3.13 13.21 0.57
N GLN A 72 -1.94 13.81 0.52
CA GLN A 72 -1.05 13.87 1.67
C GLN A 72 -1.67 14.65 2.83
N ARG A 73 -2.35 15.76 2.55
CA ARG A 73 -3.07 16.52 3.57
C ARG A 73 -4.20 15.71 4.19
N ASP A 74 -4.99 15.02 3.37
CA ASP A 74 -6.08 14.16 3.84
C ASP A 74 -5.58 13.00 4.70
N LEU A 75 -4.45 12.38 4.32
CA LEU A 75 -3.79 11.34 5.10
C LEU A 75 -3.23 11.88 6.42
N ASN A 76 -2.60 13.05 6.42
CA ASN A 76 -2.08 13.67 7.63
C ASN A 76 -3.20 13.94 8.63
N GLU A 77 -4.33 14.48 8.17
CA GLU A 77 -5.52 14.67 9.01
C GLU A 77 -6.05 13.32 9.55
N LEU A 78 -6.08 12.28 8.71
CA LEU A 78 -6.54 10.95 9.12
C LEU A 78 -5.62 10.29 10.17
N VAL A 79 -4.31 10.57 10.12
CA VAL A 79 -3.33 10.11 11.12
C VAL A 79 -3.56 10.79 12.47
N GLN A 80 -3.87 12.09 12.47
CA GLN A 80 -4.11 12.86 13.69
C GLN A 80 -5.50 12.65 14.30
N ALA A 81 -6.47 12.17 13.51
CA ALA A 81 -7.81 11.89 14.01
C ALA A 81 -7.79 10.76 15.07
N PRO A 82 -8.43 10.95 16.24
CA PRO A 82 -8.52 9.93 17.27
C PRO A 82 -9.28 8.70 16.77
N LEU A 83 -8.89 7.53 17.27
CA LEU A 83 -9.62 6.28 17.04
C LEU A 83 -10.92 6.34 17.86
N HIS A 84 -12.06 6.24 17.18
CA HIS A 84 -13.38 6.08 17.79
C HIS A 84 -13.71 4.60 17.99
#